data_AF-A0AAN7QJ69-F1
#
_entry.id   AF-A0AAN7QJ69-F1
#
_cell.length_a   1.000
_cell.length_b   1.000
_cell.length_c   1.000
_cell.angle_alpha   90.00
_cell.angle_beta   90.00
_cell.angle_gamma   90.00
#
_symmetry.space_group_name_H-M   'P 1'
#
loop_
_entity.id
_entity.type
_entity.pdbx_description
1 polymer ?
#
loop_
_entity_poly.entity_id
_entity_poly.type
_entity_poly.pdbx_seq_one_letter_code
_entity_poly.pdbx_strand_id
1 'polypeptide(L)'
;MVVEEVNILTTVFLRYDNEKIFYPNSVLATKPISNFYRSPEMSDSVEFSIHFSTSVESIAALKSKIKSYINSKPEHWRPNHSMVVKEIEDVNKLKIALYVNHTINFQNYGDKTSRRSDLVLELKRIFEELNIKYYLLPQEVALSNVGHLATSAR
;
A
#
# COMPACT_ATOMS: atom_id res chain seq x y z
N MET A 1 6.46 8.45 -15.58
CA MET A 1 6.97 8.48 -16.97
C MET A 1 6.21 9.57 -17.69
N VAL A 2 6.91 10.48 -18.35
CA VAL A 2 6.33 11.62 -19.07
C VAL A 2 6.80 11.59 -20.52
N VAL A 3 6.02 12.16 -21.44
CA VAL A 3 6.45 12.29 -22.84
C VAL A 3 7.49 13.41 -22.91
N GLU A 4 8.66 13.12 -23.47
CA GLU A 4 9.72 14.09 -23.70
C GLU A 4 9.66 14.62 -25.14
N GLU A 5 9.64 13.71 -26.13
CA GLU A 5 9.65 14.05 -27.55
C GLU A 5 8.78 13.09 -28.36
N VAL A 6 8.14 13.59 -29.43
CA VAL A 6 7.36 12.78 -30.37
C VAL A 6 7.98 12.89 -31.75
N ASN A 7 8.54 11.79 -32.25
CA ASN A 7 9.09 11.68 -33.60
C ASN A 7 8.10 10.93 -34.52
N ILE A 8 8.42 10.91 -35.82
CA ILE A 8 7.57 10.27 -36.84
C ILE A 8 7.35 8.77 -36.52
N LEU A 9 8.42 8.04 -36.20
CA LEU A 9 8.36 6.59 -35.99
C LEU A 9 8.41 6.18 -34.52
N THR A 10 8.87 7.06 -33.63
CA THR A 10 9.09 6.74 -32.21
C THR A 10 8.64 7.89 -31.30
N THR A 11 8.26 7.55 -30.08
CA THR A 11 8.02 8.53 -29.01
C THR A 11 9.02 8.26 -27.88
N VAL A 12 9.66 9.32 -27.40
CA VAL A 12 10.64 9.29 -26.30
C VAL A 12 9.92 9.66 -25.02
N PHE A 13 10.06 8.79 -24.02
CA PHE A 13 9.53 9.00 -22.69
C PHE A 13 10.67 9.13 -21.69
N LEU A 14 10.52 10.04 -20.73
CA LEU A 14 11.41 10.16 -19.59
C LEU A 14 10.80 9.46 -18.37
N ARG A 15 11.51 8.47 -17.82
CA ARG A 15 11.13 7.79 -16.58
C ARG A 15 11.55 8.62 -15.36
N TYR A 16 11.00 8.28 -14.19
CA TYR A 16 11.22 8.99 -12.94
C TYR A 16 12.69 9.03 -12.46
N ASP A 17 13.55 8.16 -13.00
CA ASP A 17 14.99 8.04 -12.75
C ASP A 17 15.82 8.71 -13.86
N ASN A 18 15.20 9.53 -14.70
CA ASN A 18 15.78 10.16 -15.89
C ASN A 18 16.21 9.18 -16.99
N GLU A 19 15.79 7.91 -16.94
CA GLU A 19 15.96 6.97 -18.05
C GLU A 19 15.10 7.39 -19.24
N LYS A 20 15.70 7.51 -20.43
CA LYS A 20 14.98 7.74 -21.69
C LYS A 20 14.55 6.40 -22.28
N ILE A 21 13.26 6.23 -22.49
CA ILE A 21 12.64 5.03 -23.05
C ILE A 21 12.02 5.36 -24.41
N PHE A 22 12.35 4.58 -25.42
CA PHE A 22 11.90 4.78 -26.80
C PHE A 22 10.86 3.73 -27.16
N TYR A 23 9.67 4.17 -27.57
CA TYR A 23 8.61 3.28 -28.07
C TYR A 23 8.31 3.56 -29.54
N PRO A 24 8.22 2.54 -30.40
CA PRO A 24 7.69 2.70 -31.76
C PRO A 24 6.21 3.12 -31.73
N ASN A 25 5.84 4.09 -32.56
CA ASN A 25 4.45 4.59 -32.63
C ASN A 25 3.48 3.49 -33.11
N SER A 26 3.96 2.54 -33.93
CA SER A 26 3.18 1.37 -34.36
C SER A 26 2.77 0.48 -33.19
N VAL A 27 3.61 0.35 -32.15
CA VAL A 27 3.27 -0.43 -30.95
C VAL A 27 2.27 0.34 -30.10
N LEU A 28 2.51 1.64 -29.87
CA LEU A 28 1.62 2.49 -29.08
C LEU A 28 0.20 2.55 -29.66
N ALA A 29 0.07 2.55 -30.99
CA ALA A 29 -1.22 2.54 -31.69
C ALA A 29 -2.07 1.29 -31.40
N THR A 30 -1.44 0.17 -30.99
CA THR A 30 -2.15 -1.09 -30.69
C THR A 30 -2.49 -1.27 -29.22
N LYS A 31 -2.05 -0.36 -28.34
CA LYS A 31 -2.19 -0.48 -26.88
C LYS A 31 -3.07 0.64 -26.33
N PRO A 32 -3.81 0.40 -25.25
CA PRO A 32 -4.53 1.46 -24.57
C PRO A 32 -3.55 2.50 -24.01
N ILE A 33 -3.86 3.79 -24.22
CA ILE A 33 -3.03 4.91 -23.76
C ILE A 33 -3.68 5.51 -22.50
N SER A 34 -3.05 5.28 -21.36
CA SER A 34 -3.44 5.90 -20.08
C SER A 34 -2.74 7.26 -19.92
N ASN A 35 -3.49 8.32 -19.65
CA ASN A 35 -2.95 9.67 -19.53
C ASN A 35 -3.31 10.29 -18.18
N PHE A 36 -2.33 10.38 -17.27
CA PHE A 36 -2.54 10.96 -15.94
C PHE A 36 -2.79 12.47 -15.99
N TYR A 37 -2.12 13.22 -16.86
CA TYR A 37 -2.29 14.67 -17.00
C TYR A 37 -3.73 15.07 -17.34
N ARG A 38 -4.40 14.29 -18.19
CA ARG A 38 -5.81 14.49 -18.58
C ARG A 38 -6.80 13.78 -17.67
N SER A 39 -6.32 13.01 -16.70
CA SER A 39 -7.19 12.34 -15.74
C SER A 39 -7.61 13.32 -14.64
N PRO A 40 -8.85 13.18 -14.11
CA PRO A 40 -9.28 13.93 -12.94
C PRO A 40 -8.53 13.44 -11.69
N GLU A 41 -8.96 13.92 -10.54
CA GLU A 41 -8.54 13.43 -9.23
C GLU A 41 -8.62 11.91 -9.13
N MET A 42 -7.53 11.29 -8.67
CA MET A 42 -7.36 9.84 -8.68
C MET A 42 -7.43 9.25 -7.27
N SER A 43 -7.75 7.96 -7.20
CA SER A 43 -7.86 7.21 -5.94
C SER A 43 -6.66 6.30 -5.72
N ASP A 44 -6.25 6.14 -4.47
CA ASP A 44 -5.16 5.24 -4.05
C ASP A 44 -5.67 4.28 -2.97
N SER A 45 -4.92 3.19 -2.77
CA SER A 45 -5.28 2.17 -1.78
C SER A 45 -4.09 1.79 -0.91
N VAL A 46 -4.36 1.64 0.39
CA VAL A 46 -3.41 1.10 1.37
C VAL A 46 -3.99 -0.20 1.91
N GLU A 47 -3.24 -1.28 1.73
CA GLU A 47 -3.60 -2.60 2.21
C GLU A 47 -2.78 -2.95 3.45
N PHE A 48 -3.44 -3.46 4.48
CA PHE A 48 -2.81 -3.87 5.73
C PHE A 48 -3.55 -5.05 6.34
N SER A 49 -2.88 -5.76 7.24
CA SER A 49 -3.44 -6.90 7.96
C SER A 49 -3.53 -6.60 9.45
N ILE A 50 -4.62 -7.01 10.08
CA ILE A 50 -4.80 -6.96 11.54
C ILE A 50 -5.04 -8.36 12.07
N HIS A 51 -4.76 -8.59 13.35
CA HIS A 51 -4.99 -9.89 13.98
C HIS A 51 -6.50 -10.23 14.00
N PHE A 52 -6.84 -11.50 13.77
CA PHE A 52 -8.24 -11.96 13.70
C PHE A 52 -9.03 -11.69 14.99
N SER A 53 -8.36 -11.72 16.15
CA SER A 53 -8.99 -11.41 17.44
C SER A 53 -9.26 -9.92 17.68
N THR A 54 -8.96 -9.03 16.72
CA THR A 54 -9.24 -7.60 16.86
C THR A 54 -10.75 -7.40 16.96
N SER A 55 -11.21 -6.76 18.03
CA SER A 55 -12.65 -6.59 18.26
C SER A 55 -13.28 -5.66 17.22
N VAL A 56 -14.58 -5.81 17.00
CA VAL A 56 -15.34 -5.00 16.05
C VAL A 56 -15.36 -3.53 16.48
N GLU A 57 -15.36 -3.27 17.79
CA GLU A 57 -15.29 -1.92 18.37
C GLU A 57 -13.97 -1.24 18.02
N SER A 58 -12.84 -1.96 18.10
CA SER A 58 -11.53 -1.44 17.70
C SER A 58 -11.46 -1.12 16.21
N ILE A 59 -12.09 -1.95 15.37
CA ILE A 59 -12.19 -1.72 13.92
C ILE A 59 -13.07 -0.48 13.63
N ALA A 60 -14.16 -0.30 14.37
CA ALA A 60 -15.01 0.88 14.27
C ALA A 60 -14.27 2.16 14.71
N ALA A 61 -13.51 2.08 15.81
CA ALA A 61 -12.67 3.17 16.30
C ALA A 61 -11.58 3.55 15.29
N LEU A 62 -10.95 2.54 14.65
CA LEU A 62 -9.99 2.72 13.56
C LEU A 62 -10.63 3.50 12.40
N LYS A 63 -11.81 3.06 11.93
CA LYS A 63 -12.55 3.74 10.86
C LYS A 63 -12.86 5.20 11.22
N SER A 64 -13.25 5.47 12.47
CA SER A 64 -13.52 6.82 12.95
C SER A 64 -12.28 7.70 12.97
N LYS A 65 -11.14 7.19 13.47
CA LYS A 65 -9.88 7.95 13.50
C LYS A 65 -9.34 8.23 12.10
N ILE A 66 -9.44 7.27 11.18
CA ILE A 66 -9.07 7.47 9.76
C ILE A 66 -9.93 8.58 9.13
N LYS A 67 -11.25 8.55 9.35
CA LYS A 67 -12.16 9.60 8.88
C LYS A 67 -11.76 10.98 9.39
N SER A 68 -11.43 11.09 10.68
CA SER A 68 -10.95 12.34 11.26
C SER A 68 -9.65 12.82 10.61
N TYR A 69 -8.69 11.93 10.36
CA TYR A 69 -7.45 12.28 9.66
C TYR A 69 -7.71 12.79 8.24
N ILE A 70 -8.50 12.07 7.46
CA ILE A 70 -8.82 12.45 6.07
C ILE A 70 -9.49 13.83 6.04
N ASN A 71 -10.45 14.08 6.94
CA ASN A 71 -11.12 15.37 7.04
C ASN A 71 -10.22 16.50 7.55
N SER A 72 -9.14 16.18 8.29
CA SER A 72 -8.19 17.18 8.78
C SER A 72 -7.25 17.72 7.70
N LYS A 73 -7.12 17.02 6.57
CA LYS A 73 -6.26 17.40 5.43
C LYS A 73 -7.05 17.52 4.12
N PRO A 74 -8.01 18.46 4.02
CA PRO A 74 -8.84 18.65 2.82
C PRO A 74 -8.03 19.06 1.58
N GLU A 75 -6.83 19.61 1.76
CA GLU A 75 -5.89 19.91 0.68
C GLU A 75 -5.28 18.65 0.06
N HIS A 76 -5.24 17.53 0.79
CA HIS A 76 -4.68 16.28 0.32
C HIS A 76 -5.73 15.27 -0.15
N TRP A 77 -6.86 15.21 0.56
CA TRP A 77 -7.84 14.14 0.43
C TRP A 77 -9.25 14.66 0.23
N ARG A 78 -10.03 13.92 -0.56
CA ARG A 78 -11.49 14.06 -0.57
C ARG A 78 -12.08 13.30 0.63
N PRO A 79 -13.20 13.78 1.20
CA PRO A 79 -13.80 13.19 2.39
C PRO A 79 -14.33 11.76 2.16
N ASN A 80 -14.67 11.44 0.90
CA ASN A 80 -15.12 10.11 0.51
C ASN A 80 -13.96 9.12 0.56
N HIS A 81 -14.05 8.16 1.48
CA HIS A 81 -13.11 7.05 1.62
C HIS A 81 -13.88 5.79 2.02
N SER A 82 -13.29 4.63 1.77
CA SER A 82 -13.88 3.35 2.16
C SER A 82 -12.83 2.44 2.79
N MET A 83 -13.21 1.75 3.86
CA MET A 83 -12.40 0.71 4.48
C MET A 83 -13.16 -0.60 4.36
N VAL A 84 -12.55 -1.58 3.69
CA VAL A 84 -13.17 -2.85 3.33
C VAL A 84 -12.32 -3.98 3.88
N VAL A 85 -12.94 -4.92 4.60
CA VAL A 85 -12.32 -6.20 4.94
C VAL A 85 -12.38 -7.07 3.68
N LYS A 86 -11.21 -7.39 3.10
CA LYS A 86 -11.11 -8.16 1.86
C LYS A 86 -11.32 -9.65 2.10
N GLU A 87 -10.60 -10.21 3.07
CA GLU A 87 -10.60 -11.64 3.35
C GLU A 87 -10.13 -11.95 4.76
N ILE A 88 -10.50 -13.13 5.25
CA ILE A 88 -9.90 -13.78 6.42
C ILE A 88 -8.84 -14.73 5.88
N GLU A 89 -7.58 -14.47 6.18
CA GLU A 89 -6.45 -15.30 5.71
C GLU A 89 -5.96 -16.17 6.87
N ASP A 90 -5.73 -17.46 6.61
CA ASP A 90 -5.24 -18.48 7.56
C ASP A 90 -5.97 -18.54 8.93
N VAL A 91 -7.19 -17.98 9.00
CA VAL A 91 -8.01 -17.84 10.22
C VAL A 91 -7.32 -17.05 11.36
N ASN A 92 -6.21 -16.37 11.06
CA ASN A 92 -5.40 -15.64 12.04
C ASN A 92 -5.27 -14.13 11.73
N LYS A 93 -5.54 -13.71 10.50
CA LYS A 93 -5.40 -12.32 10.06
C LYS A 93 -6.57 -11.90 9.18
N LEU A 94 -6.96 -10.64 9.34
CA LEU A 94 -7.94 -9.97 8.49
C LEU A 94 -7.19 -9.07 7.53
N LYS A 95 -7.33 -9.27 6.23
CA LYS A 95 -6.83 -8.32 5.23
C LYS A 95 -7.82 -7.21 5.04
N ILE A 96 -7.34 -5.98 5.16
CA ILE A 96 -8.15 -4.76 5.03
C ILE A 96 -7.54 -3.90 3.95
N ALA A 97 -8.39 -3.29 3.13
CA ALA A 97 -8.01 -2.25 2.19
C ALA A 97 -8.72 -0.94 2.52
N LEU A 98 -7.92 0.11 2.68
CA LEU A 98 -8.38 1.48 2.76
C LEU A 98 -8.25 2.14 1.39
N TYR A 99 -9.37 2.56 0.81
CA TYR A 99 -9.44 3.33 -0.42
C TYR A 99 -9.65 4.80 -0.10
N VAL A 100 -8.79 5.66 -0.63
CA VAL A 100 -8.81 7.11 -0.43
C VAL A 100 -8.73 7.82 -1.77
N ASN A 101 -9.35 9.00 -1.84
CA ASN A 101 -9.38 9.81 -3.05
C ASN A 101 -8.47 11.03 -2.84
N HIS A 102 -7.47 11.19 -3.69
CA HIS A 102 -6.59 12.36 -3.67
C HIS A 102 -7.30 13.56 -4.29
N THR A 103 -6.86 14.77 -3.94
CA THR A 103 -7.19 16.03 -4.65
C THR A 103 -6.31 16.29 -5.88
N ILE A 104 -5.42 15.34 -6.21
CA ILE A 104 -4.50 15.41 -7.35
C ILE A 104 -4.69 14.20 -8.25
N ASN A 105 -4.26 14.33 -9.51
CA ASN A 105 -3.99 13.18 -10.35
C ASN A 105 -2.58 12.63 -10.07
N PHE A 106 -2.22 11.52 -10.72
CA PHE A 106 -0.93 10.86 -10.50
C PHE A 106 0.16 11.30 -11.48
N GLN A 107 0.01 12.48 -12.11
CA GLN A 107 1.03 13.03 -13.00
C GLN A 107 2.33 13.31 -12.24
N ASN A 108 2.23 13.97 -11.07
CA ASN A 108 3.36 14.10 -10.16
C ASN A 108 3.38 12.93 -9.18
N TYR A 109 4.20 11.93 -9.50
CA TYR A 109 4.35 10.73 -8.69
C TYR A 109 5.00 11.01 -7.32
N GLY A 110 5.84 12.05 -7.22
CA GLY A 110 6.48 12.45 -5.97
C GLY A 110 5.46 12.89 -4.92
N ASP A 111 4.55 13.78 -5.31
CA ASP A 111 3.47 14.27 -4.43
C ASP A 111 2.55 13.13 -4.00
N LYS A 112 2.17 12.25 -4.93
CA LYS A 112 1.39 11.04 -4.62
C LYS A 112 2.09 10.21 -3.54
N THR A 113 3.38 9.90 -3.75
CA THR A 113 4.15 9.03 -2.86
C THR A 113 4.34 9.65 -1.48
N SER A 114 4.61 10.96 -1.42
CA SER A 114 4.72 11.72 -0.18
C SER A 114 3.42 11.66 0.63
N ARG A 115 2.27 11.98 0.01
CA ARG A 115 0.95 11.89 0.66
C ARG A 115 0.63 10.48 1.13
N ARG A 116 0.98 9.46 0.34
CA ARG A 116 0.78 8.06 0.73
C ARG A 116 1.66 7.69 1.93
N SER A 117 2.89 8.16 1.99
CA SER A 117 3.80 7.95 3.13
C SER A 117 3.22 8.55 4.40
N ASP A 118 2.75 9.80 4.35
CA ASP A 118 2.09 10.47 5.48
C ASP A 118 0.86 9.69 5.98
N LEU A 119 0.04 9.17 5.06
CA LEU A 119 -1.11 8.36 5.41
C LEU A 119 -0.69 7.07 6.12
N VAL A 120 0.34 6.38 5.64
CA VAL A 120 0.84 5.14 6.25
C VAL A 120 1.43 5.39 7.64
N LEU A 121 2.17 6.49 7.82
CA LEU A 121 2.70 6.88 9.13
C LEU A 121 1.58 7.21 10.12
N GLU A 122 0.50 7.82 9.65
CA GLU A 122 -0.66 8.11 10.49
C GLU A 122 -1.48 6.86 10.83
N LEU A 123 -1.60 5.92 9.90
CA LEU A 123 -2.15 4.60 10.21
C LEU A 123 -1.34 3.89 11.30
N LYS A 124 0.00 3.94 11.23
CA LYS A 124 0.88 3.41 12.28
C LYS A 124 0.56 4.03 13.65
N ARG A 125 0.47 5.36 13.74
CA ARG A 125 0.13 6.05 14.99
C ARG A 125 -1.24 5.63 15.51
N ILE A 126 -2.25 5.55 14.64
CA ILE A 126 -3.60 5.12 15.01
C ILE A 126 -3.60 3.67 15.53
N PHE A 127 -2.82 2.77 14.92
CA PHE A 127 -2.68 1.39 15.40
C PHE A 127 -2.05 1.33 16.79
N GLU A 128 -1.01 2.13 17.04
CA GLU A 128 -0.38 2.22 18.37
C GLU A 128 -1.37 2.73 19.43
N GLU A 129 -2.16 3.77 19.12
CA GLU A 129 -3.17 4.33 20.02
C GLU A 129 -4.31 3.35 20.34
N LEU A 130 -4.73 2.55 19.35
CA LEU A 130 -5.79 1.54 19.52
C LEU A 130 -5.24 0.20 20.02
N ASN A 131 -3.94 0.10 20.30
CA ASN A 131 -3.25 -1.13 20.67
C ASN A 131 -3.52 -2.29 19.69
N ILE A 132 -3.69 -1.97 18.39
CA ILE A 132 -3.83 -2.95 17.32
C ILE A 132 -2.43 -3.49 17.01
N LYS A 133 -2.19 -4.73 17.43
CA LYS A 133 -0.91 -5.41 17.23
C LYS A 133 -1.07 -6.57 16.27
N TYR A 134 -0.01 -6.81 15.50
CA TYR A 134 0.14 -8.03 14.74
C TYR A 134 1.25 -8.86 15.37
N TYR A 135 0.94 -10.11 15.70
CA TYR A 135 1.91 -11.08 16.18
C TYR A 135 2.10 -12.13 15.09
N LEU A 136 3.35 -12.58 14.91
CA LEU A 136 3.59 -13.78 14.14
C LEU A 136 2.95 -14.97 14.86
N LEU A 137 2.53 -15.97 14.09
CA LEU A 137 2.03 -17.22 14.66
C LEU A 137 3.13 -17.86 15.53
N PRO A 138 2.79 -18.37 16.73
CA PRO A 138 3.70 -19.22 17.48
C PRO A 138 4.13 -20.41 16.61
N GLN A 139 5.43 -20.60 16.44
CA GLN A 139 5.97 -21.72 15.69
C GLN A 139 6.34 -22.85 16.65
N GLU A 140 5.82 -24.05 16.40
CA GLU A 140 6.27 -25.23 17.14
C GLU A 140 7.73 -25.53 16.83
N VAL A 141 8.54 -25.66 17.88
CA VAL A 141 9.97 -26.03 17.76
C VAL A 141 10.14 -27.45 18.30
N ALA A 142 10.40 -28.39 17.39
CA ALA A 142 10.76 -29.76 17.75
C ALA A 142 12.25 -29.81 18.12
N LEU A 143 12.56 -29.90 19.41
CA LEU A 143 13.93 -30.07 19.90
C LEU A 143 14.29 -31.56 19.95
N SER A 144 15.11 -32.02 19.02
CA SER A 144 15.74 -33.34 19.13
C SER A 144 16.97 -33.24 20.03
N ASN A 145 16.90 -33.81 21.24
CA ASN A 145 18.02 -33.86 22.15
C ASN A 145 19.07 -34.83 21.60
N VAL A 146 20.12 -34.33 20.95
CA VAL A 146 21.28 -35.15 20.56
C VAL A 146 22.10 -35.37 21.83
N GLY A 147 21.72 -36.40 22.59
CA GLY A 147 22.45 -36.81 23.78
C GLY A 147 23.91 -37.11 23.43
N HIS A 148 24.83 -36.40 24.07
CA HIS A 148 26.25 -36.75 24.09
C HIS A 148 26.36 -38.19 24.62
N LEU A 149 26.67 -39.15 23.74
CA LEU A 149 27.13 -40.46 24.14
C LEU A 149 28.45 -40.25 24.88
N ALA A 150 28.40 -40.27 26.21
CA ALA A 150 29.59 -40.34 27.05
C ALA A 150 30.28 -41.67 26.75
N THR A 151 31.35 -41.60 25.96
CA THR A 151 32.26 -42.72 25.73
C THR A 151 32.91 -43.08 27.06
N SER A 152 32.37 -44.10 27.73
CA SER A 152 33.06 -44.76 28.84
C SER A 152 34.25 -45.52 28.25
N ALA A 153 35.45 -44.94 28.37
CA ALA A 153 36.69 -45.64 28.12
C ALA A 153 37.02 -46.54 29.32
N ARG A 154 37.22 -47.83 29.04
CA ARG A 154 37.79 -48.84 29.94
C ARG A 154 39.31 -48.71 30.02
#